data_AF-A0A0R1KDQ6-F1
#
_entry.id   AF-A0A0R1KDQ6-F1
#
_cell.length_a   1.000
_cell.length_b   1.000
_cell.length_c   1.000
_cell.angle_alpha   90.00
_cell.angle_beta   90.00
_cell.angle_gamma   90.00
#
_symmetry.space_group_name_H-M   'P 1'
#
loop_
_entity.id
_entity.type
_entity.pdbx_description
1 polymer ?
#
loop_
_entity_poly.entity_id
_entity_poly.type
_entity_poly.pdbx_seq_one_letter_code
_entity_poly.pdbx_strand_id
1 'polypeptide(L)'
;MKKVFKWLIGIAVTIIVLISAAFLIAKQVEYEPSKTAEEAADNSTFVDDTYKFQGDVSKPVIIFYPGALVNPKSYSIWASTLAKMATLSTLLSSH
;
A
#
# COMPACT_ATOMS: atom_id res chain seq x y z
N MET A 1 -6.73 -35.26 -27.31
CA MET A 1 -7.30 -34.49 -26.19
C MET A 1 -8.81 -34.37 -26.36
N LYS A 2 -9.61 -34.83 -25.39
CA LYS A 2 -11.08 -34.73 -25.44
C LYS A 2 -11.48 -33.26 -25.66
N LYS A 3 -12.50 -32.98 -26.47
CA LYS A 3 -12.90 -31.62 -26.90
C LYS A 3 -13.09 -30.66 -25.71
N VAL A 4 -13.58 -31.19 -24.58
CA VAL A 4 -13.74 -30.51 -23.29
C VAL A 4 -12.42 -30.02 -22.68
N PHE A 5 -11.32 -30.77 -22.83
CA PHE A 5 -10.03 -30.41 -22.28
C PHE A 5 -9.42 -29.20 -23.02
N LYS A 6 -9.63 -29.12 -24.34
CA LYS A 6 -9.21 -27.94 -25.13
C LYS A 6 -9.96 -26.68 -24.72
N TRP A 7 -11.25 -26.79 -24.41
CA TRP A 7 -12.06 -25.69 -23.90
C TRP A 7 -11.62 -25.23 -22.51
N LEU A 8 -11.34 -26.18 -21.59
CA LEU A 8 -10.84 -25.86 -20.25
C LEU A 8 -9.52 -25.09 -20.30
N ILE A 9 -8.59 -25.48 -21.17
CA ILE A 9 -7.33 -24.74 -21.37
C ILE A 9 -7.61 -23.32 -21.89
N GLY A 10 -8.48 -23.18 -22.89
CA GLY A 10 -8.84 -21.86 -23.43
C GLY A 10 -9.44 -20.93 -22.37
N ILE A 11 -10.34 -21.45 -21.53
CA ILE A 11 -10.93 -20.71 -20.41
C ILE A 11 -9.86 -20.32 -19.39
N ALA A 12 -9.01 -21.27 -18.98
CA ALA A 12 -7.95 -21.01 -18.01
C ALA A 12 -6.98 -19.92 -18.50
N VAL A 13 -6.55 -19.99 -19.77
CA VAL A 13 -5.69 -18.96 -20.38
C VAL A 13 -6.40 -17.61 -20.40
N THR A 14 -7.69 -17.58 -20.77
CA THR A 14 -8.47 -16.34 -20.79
C THR A 14 -8.56 -15.71 -19.40
N ILE A 15 -8.83 -16.50 -18.36
CA ILE A 15 -8.89 -16.02 -16.98
C ILE A 15 -7.55 -15.45 -16.53
N ILE A 16 -6.44 -16.14 -16.83
CA ILE A 16 -5.09 -15.64 -16.51
C ILE A 16 -4.85 -14.28 -17.16
N VAL A 17 -5.15 -14.16 -18.46
CA VAL A 17 -4.98 -12.89 -19.20
C VAL A 17 -5.82 -11.77 -18.57
N LEU A 18 -7.08 -12.04 -18.20
CA LEU A 18 -7.94 -11.05 -17.56
C LEU A 18 -7.42 -10.61 -16.19
N ILE A 19 -6.97 -11.55 -15.36
CA ILE A 19 -6.40 -11.25 -14.03
C ILE A 19 -5.12 -10.42 -14.18
N SER A 20 -4.23 -10.79 -15.10
CA SER A 20 -3.01 -10.02 -15.36
C SER A 20 -3.31 -8.61 -15.86
N ALA A 21 -4.28 -8.45 -16.78
CA ALA A 21 -4.69 -7.14 -17.26
C ALA A 21 -5.27 -6.27 -16.14
N ALA A 22 -6.16 -6.84 -15.31
CA ALA A 22 -6.73 -6.14 -14.16
C ALA A 22 -5.66 -5.69 -13.16
N PHE A 23 -4.68 -6.56 -12.86
CA PHE A 23 -3.57 -6.24 -11.96
C PHE A 23 -2.71 -5.09 -12.50
N LEU A 24 -2.35 -5.12 -13.79
CA LEU A 24 -1.54 -4.07 -14.42
C LEU A 24 -2.28 -2.72 -14.44
N ILE A 25 -3.58 -2.73 -14.76
CA ILE A 25 -4.40 -1.52 -14.73
C ILE A 25 -4.46 -0.97 -13.29
N ALA A 26 -4.72 -1.82 -12.29
CA ALA A 26 -4.75 -1.42 -10.89
C ALA A 26 -3.45 -0.73 -10.45
N LYS A 27 -2.30 -1.27 -10.86
CA LYS A 27 -0.99 -0.67 -10.59
C LYS A 27 -0.78 0.66 -11.32
N GLN A 28 -1.31 0.82 -12.51
CA GLN A 28 -1.15 2.05 -13.28
C GLN A 28 -2.00 3.22 -12.75
N VAL A 29 -3.16 2.92 -12.17
CA VAL A 29 -4.04 3.93 -11.56
C VAL A 29 -3.77 4.14 -10.07
N GLU A 30 -2.82 3.39 -9.49
CA GLU A 30 -2.42 3.54 -8.11
C GLU A 30 -1.82 4.93 -7.88
N TYR A 31 -2.28 5.61 -6.84
CA TYR A 31 -1.73 6.89 -6.42
C TYR A 31 -0.38 6.64 -5.75
N GLU A 32 0.68 7.05 -6.45
CA GLU A 32 2.06 6.91 -5.99
C GLU A 32 2.50 8.04 -5.04
N PRO A 33 3.45 7.75 -4.13
CA PRO A 33 3.96 8.73 -3.20
C PRO A 33 4.71 9.84 -3.97
N SER A 34 4.60 11.07 -3.47
CA SER A 34 5.51 12.12 -3.90
C SER A 34 6.93 11.83 -3.39
N LYS A 35 7.95 12.45 -4.00
CA LYS A 35 9.35 12.26 -3.55
C LYS A 35 9.54 12.52 -2.06
N THR A 36 8.92 13.57 -1.53
CA THR A 36 8.98 13.90 -0.11
C THR A 36 8.26 12.87 0.76
N ALA A 37 7.20 12.23 0.26
CA ALA A 37 6.51 11.16 0.95
C ALA A 37 7.36 9.88 0.99
N GLU A 38 8.01 9.57 -0.13
CA GLU A 38 8.96 8.46 -0.23
C GLU A 38 10.11 8.64 0.77
N GLU A 39 10.77 9.81 0.76
CA GLU A 39 11.84 10.14 1.69
C GLU A 39 11.38 10.07 3.16
N ALA A 40 10.17 10.52 3.46
CA ALA A 40 9.62 10.38 4.81
C ALA A 40 9.43 8.91 5.19
N ALA A 41 8.91 8.08 4.29
CA ALA A 41 8.72 6.64 4.50
C ALA A 41 10.06 5.93 4.75
N ASP A 42 11.10 6.28 3.98
CA ASP A 42 12.43 5.67 4.08
C ASP A 42 13.12 6.03 5.41
N ASN A 43 12.75 7.15 6.03
CA ASN A 43 13.20 7.57 7.35
C ASN A 43 12.33 7.03 8.52
N SER A 44 11.34 6.18 8.22
CA SER A 44 10.48 5.55 9.23
C SER A 44 10.98 4.15 9.61
N THR A 45 10.37 3.52 10.62
CA THR A 45 10.63 2.11 10.94
C THR A 45 9.54 1.24 10.37
N PHE A 46 9.86 0.28 9.50
CA PHE A 46 8.89 -0.68 8.99
C PHE A 46 8.73 -1.86 9.96
N VAL A 47 7.54 -2.04 10.53
CA VAL A 47 7.21 -3.08 11.52
C VAL A 47 5.78 -3.56 11.26
N ASP A 48 5.54 -4.87 11.30
CA ASP A 48 4.19 -5.46 11.16
C ASP A 48 3.40 -4.89 9.95
N ASP A 49 4.05 -4.91 8.78
CA ASP A 49 3.50 -4.40 7.52
C ASP A 49 3.06 -2.92 7.56
N THR A 50 3.75 -2.15 8.40
CA THR A 50 3.36 -0.79 8.74
C THR A 50 4.58 0.13 8.81
N TYR A 51 4.49 1.33 8.23
CA TYR A 51 5.49 2.38 8.43
C TYR A 51 5.20 3.12 9.74
N LYS A 52 6.10 2.97 10.71
CA LYS A 52 6.00 3.58 12.03
C LYS A 52 6.86 4.84 12.12
N PHE A 53 6.22 5.94 12.52
CA PHE A 53 6.91 7.19 12.83
C PHE A 53 6.85 7.43 14.33
N GLN A 54 8.03 7.46 14.95
CA GLN A 54 8.14 7.58 16.39
C GLN A 54 7.94 9.05 16.81
N GLY A 55 6.93 9.28 17.65
CA GLY A 55 6.75 10.50 18.44
C GLY A 55 6.73 10.18 19.93
N ASP A 56 6.06 10.99 20.73
CA ASP A 56 5.92 10.76 22.18
C ASP A 56 4.99 9.56 22.47
N VAL A 57 5.48 8.64 23.29
CA VAL A 57 4.80 7.40 23.68
C VAL A 57 3.73 7.62 24.76
N SER A 58 3.73 8.75 25.45
CA SER A 58 2.74 9.08 26.49
C SER A 58 1.37 9.46 25.93
N LYS A 59 1.23 9.44 24.61
CA LYS A 59 0.09 10.02 23.91
C LYS A 59 -0.46 9.07 22.85
N PRO A 60 -1.71 9.26 22.42
CA PRO A 60 -2.39 8.35 21.51
C PRO A 60 -1.63 7.99 20.23
N VAL A 61 -1.88 6.80 19.72
CA VAL A 61 -1.36 6.37 18.41
C VAL A 61 -2.33 6.85 17.32
N ILE A 62 -1.83 7.40 16.21
CA ILE A 62 -2.62 7.67 15.00
C ILE A 62 -2.30 6.62 13.94
N ILE A 63 -3.32 5.95 13.41
CA ILE A 63 -3.18 4.96 12.35
C ILE A 63 -3.76 5.51 11.05
N PHE A 64 -2.93 5.57 10.00
CA PHE A 64 -3.32 5.95 8.65
C PHE A 64 -3.70 4.70 7.86
N TYR A 65 -4.93 4.72 7.35
CA TYR A 65 -5.43 3.72 6.41
C TYR A 65 -5.51 4.35 5.02
N PRO A 66 -4.69 3.90 4.05
CA PRO A 66 -4.79 4.41 2.69
C PRO A 66 -6.12 4.02 2.05
N GLY A 67 -6.60 4.88 1.17
CA GLY A 67 -7.76 4.55 0.32
C GLY A 67 -7.42 3.45 -0.70
N ALA A 68 -8.45 2.95 -1.39
CA ALA A 68 -8.24 1.98 -2.46
C ALA A 68 -7.29 2.55 -3.54
N LEU A 69 -6.32 1.73 -3.98
CA LEU A 69 -5.34 2.09 -5.00
C LEU A 69 -4.51 3.32 -4.60
N VAL A 70 -4.16 3.45 -3.33
CA VAL A 70 -3.21 4.45 -2.85
C VAL A 70 -2.05 3.73 -2.19
N ASN A 71 -0.83 3.99 -2.67
CA ASN A 71 0.36 3.46 -2.06
C ASN A 71 0.47 4.01 -0.62
N PRO A 72 0.58 3.17 0.43
CA PRO A 72 0.62 3.62 1.81
C PRO A 72 1.63 4.72 2.04
N LYS A 73 2.83 4.63 1.44
CA LYS A 73 3.91 5.61 1.57
C LYS A 73 3.47 7.04 1.25
N SER A 74 2.41 7.23 0.46
CA SER A 74 1.83 8.54 0.13
C SER A 74 1.41 9.35 1.37
N TYR A 75 1.07 8.68 2.47
CA TYR A 75 0.67 9.32 3.73
C TYR A 75 1.87 9.64 4.66
N SER A 76 3.08 9.22 4.32
CA SER A 76 4.27 9.36 5.17
C SER A 76 4.65 10.80 5.48
N ILE A 77 4.33 11.76 4.60
CA ILE A 77 4.52 13.20 4.92
C ILE A 77 3.66 13.58 6.13
N TRP A 78 2.38 13.20 6.11
CA TRP A 78 1.45 13.50 7.20
C TRP A 78 1.82 12.78 8.48
N ALA A 79 2.12 11.47 8.39
CA ALA A 79 2.56 10.68 9.53
C ALA A 79 3.85 11.23 10.16
N SER A 80 4.85 11.59 9.34
CA SER A 80 6.08 12.23 9.81
C SER A 80 5.82 13.59 10.45
N THR A 81 4.98 14.42 9.84
CA THR A 81 4.67 15.75 10.37
C THR A 81 3.91 15.64 11.69
N LEU A 82 2.97 14.72 11.80
CA LEU A 82 2.22 14.50 13.04
C LEU A 82 3.09 13.88 14.13
N ALA A 83 3.99 12.94 13.83
CA ALA A 83 4.93 12.43 14.84
C ALA A 83 5.92 13.51 15.35
N LYS A 84 6.21 14.53 14.53
CA LYS A 84 7.07 15.66 14.90
C LYS A 84 6.33 16.78 15.65
N MET A 85 5.14 17.15 15.18
CA MET A 85 4.32 18.21 15.76
C MET A 85 3.55 17.74 16.99
N ALA A 86 3.11 16.48 16.93
CA ALA A 86 2.45 15.83 18.03
C ALA A 86 3.47 14.90 18.68
N THR A 87 3.63 15.14 19.96
CA THR A 87 3.84 14.09 20.93
C THR A 87 2.83 12.92 20.69
N LEU A 88 2.92 12.07 19.66
CA LEU A 88 2.02 10.93 19.35
C LEU A 88 2.80 9.92 18.49
N SER A 89 2.56 8.62 18.66
CA SER A 89 3.13 7.58 17.76
C SER A 89 2.23 7.38 16.55
N THR A 90 2.78 7.19 15.34
CA THR A 90 1.93 6.96 14.14
C THR A 90 2.32 5.71 13.37
N LEU A 91 1.32 5.07 12.77
CA LEU A 91 1.41 3.82 12.02
C LEU A 91 0.69 3.97 10.68
N LEU A 92 1.28 3.47 9.61
CA LEU A 92 0.71 3.47 8.27
C LEU A 92 0.71 2.05 7.72
N SER A 93 -0.45 1.39 7.74
CA SER A 93 -0.59 -0.04 7.45
C SER A 93 -0.90 -0.26 5.97
N SER A 94 -0.20 -1.22 5.33
CA SER A 94 -0.72 -1.92 4.17
C SER A 94 -1.61 -3.06 4.64
N HIS A 95 -2.74 -3.26 3.97
CA HIS A 95 -3.56 -4.47 4.05
C HIS A 95 -3.48 -5.21 2.72
#